data_AF-A0A8H5RPZ7-F1
#
_entry.id   AF-A0A8H5RPZ7-F1
#
_cell.length_a   1.000
_cell.length_b   1.000
_cell.length_c   1.000
_cell.angle_alpha   90.00
_cell.angle_beta   90.00
_cell.angle_gamma   90.00
#
_symmetry.space_group_name_H-M   'P 1'
#
loop_
_entity.id
_entity.type
_entity.pdbx_description
1 polymer ?
#
loop_
_entity_poly.entity_id
_entity_poly.type
_entity_poly.pdbx_seq_one_letter_code
_entity_poly.pdbx_strand_id
1 'polypeptide(L)'
;MARYITRVAVNFGSPYCRSGIKAFHKQLCRIECIQALKIFTRFILQQNGQTFVPDSQLSKAHIAEADGILTIYVPMDPASQDVCFRSVLPRKLATWIMQDPESSDKPHVDIEMVNALTVILASETTSLDEILDELGIARISYDGLSDDGEEVTRQRLSFKNVVERPQKADSVLFGIPVSNTSKSLFVKTVDQTEANVGAEG
;
A
#
# COMPACT_ATOMS: atom_id res chain seq x y z
N MET A 1 17.29 -5.32 0.96
CA MET A 1 16.06 -4.50 0.77
C MET A 1 15.32 -4.23 2.08
N ALA A 2 14.90 -5.26 2.82
CA ALA A 2 14.13 -5.13 4.07
C ALA A 2 14.77 -4.17 5.10
N ARG A 3 16.08 -4.25 5.31
CA ARG A 3 16.86 -3.31 6.15
C ARG A 3 16.64 -1.84 5.77
N TYR A 4 16.68 -1.51 4.48
CA TYR A 4 16.52 -0.12 4.01
C TYR A 4 15.10 0.39 4.19
N ILE A 5 14.10 -0.45 3.88
CA ILE A 5 12.69 -0.12 4.13
C ILE A 5 12.43 0.05 5.63
N THR A 6 13.08 -0.74 6.48
CA THR A 6 13.01 -0.62 7.94
C THR A 6 13.60 0.71 8.42
N ARG A 7 14.76 1.12 7.90
CA ARG A 7 15.36 2.44 8.20
C ARG A 7 14.38 3.57 7.89
N VAL A 8 13.76 3.54 6.70
CA VAL A 8 12.74 4.52 6.30
C VAL A 8 11.56 4.48 7.28
N ALA A 9 10.98 3.31 7.53
CA ALA A 9 9.81 3.19 8.40
C ALA A 9 10.06 3.74 9.82
N VAL A 10 11.22 3.43 10.40
CA VAL A 10 11.61 3.94 11.73
C VAL A 10 11.80 5.46 11.69
N ASN A 11 12.47 5.98 10.67
CA ASN A 11 12.73 7.42 10.53
C ASN A 11 11.44 8.26 10.45
N PHE A 12 10.41 7.73 9.79
CA PHE A 12 9.10 8.39 9.65
C PHE A 12 8.10 8.00 10.75
N GLY A 13 8.52 7.28 11.79
CA GLY A 13 7.66 6.95 12.93
C GLY A 13 6.51 6.01 12.61
N SER A 14 6.75 5.03 11.72
CA SER A 14 5.74 4.04 11.30
C SER A 14 5.04 3.35 12.48
N PRO A 15 3.69 3.27 12.49
CA PRO A 15 2.94 2.53 13.49
C PRO A 15 3.36 1.06 13.63
N TYR A 16 3.77 0.41 12.53
CA TYR A 16 4.23 -0.98 12.53
C TYR A 16 5.50 -1.19 13.37
N CYS A 17 6.30 -0.14 13.61
CA CYS A 17 7.49 -0.25 14.43
C CYS A 17 7.20 -0.22 15.94
N ARG A 18 5.97 0.10 16.37
CA ARG A 18 5.58 0.18 17.80
C ARG A 18 5.70 -1.16 18.52
N SER A 19 5.37 -2.26 17.84
CA SER A 19 5.50 -3.63 18.38
C SER A 19 6.95 -4.14 18.39
N GLY A 20 7.86 -3.39 17.76
CA GLY A 20 9.30 -3.66 17.73
C GLY A 20 9.87 -3.69 16.32
N ILE A 21 10.97 -2.94 16.12
CA ILE A 21 11.68 -2.81 14.84
C ILE A 21 12.08 -4.18 14.26
N LYS A 22 12.51 -5.13 15.11
CA LYS A 22 12.90 -6.49 14.69
C LYS A 22 11.74 -7.29 14.11
N ALA A 23 10.55 -7.18 14.68
CA ALA A 23 9.36 -7.88 14.21
C ALA A 23 8.94 -7.38 12.84
N PHE A 24 8.92 -6.05 12.66
CA PHE A 24 8.66 -5.42 11.37
C PHE A 24 9.70 -5.79 10.31
N HIS A 25 11.00 -5.75 10.64
CA HIS A 25 12.06 -6.20 9.73
C HIS A 25 11.85 -7.65 9.27
N LYS A 26 11.51 -8.56 10.20
CA LYS A 26 11.22 -9.96 9.89
C LYS A 26 9.99 -10.12 8.98
N GLN A 27 8.95 -9.29 9.16
CA GLN A 27 7.79 -9.27 8.27
C GLN A 27 8.18 -8.85 6.85
N LEU A 28 9.01 -7.81 6.71
CA LEU A 28 9.53 -7.36 5.41
C LEU A 28 10.38 -8.43 4.71
N CYS A 29 11.15 -9.23 5.46
CA CYS A 29 11.90 -10.37 4.91
C CYS A 29 11.01 -11.48 4.34
N ARG A 30 9.73 -11.54 4.74
CA ARG A 30 8.75 -12.55 4.31
C ARG A 30 7.84 -12.05 3.19
N ILE A 31 8.07 -10.84 2.67
CA ILE A 31 7.27 -10.29 1.57
C ILE A 31 7.33 -11.21 0.37
N GLU A 32 6.17 -11.56 -0.16
CA GLU A 32 6.05 -12.25 -1.44
C GLU A 32 5.81 -11.24 -2.54
N CYS A 33 6.36 -11.48 -3.73
CA CYS A 33 6.03 -10.69 -4.89
C CYS A 33 5.64 -11.57 -6.07
N ILE A 34 4.46 -11.32 -6.60
CA ILE A 34 3.80 -12.16 -7.58
C ILE A 34 3.56 -11.33 -8.83
N GLN A 35 3.99 -11.84 -9.98
CA GLN A 35 3.64 -11.24 -11.26
C GLN A 35 2.20 -11.61 -11.63
N ALA A 36 1.41 -10.60 -11.98
CA ALA A 36 0.02 -10.74 -12.36
C ALA A 36 -0.19 -10.23 -13.78
N LEU A 37 -0.96 -10.99 -14.58
CA LEU A 37 -1.30 -10.61 -15.95
C LEU A 37 -2.07 -9.29 -16.00
N LYS A 38 -3.05 -9.14 -15.09
CA LYS A 38 -3.83 -7.91 -14.91
C LYS A 38 -4.16 -7.76 -13.43
N ILE A 39 -4.09 -6.54 -12.94
CA ILE A 39 -4.51 -6.16 -11.59
C ILE A 39 -5.68 -5.19 -11.77
N PHE A 40 -6.84 -5.53 -11.22
CA PHE A 40 -8.03 -4.70 -11.28
C PHE A 40 -8.60 -4.54 -9.86
N THR A 41 -8.98 -3.32 -9.53
CA THR A 41 -9.78 -3.05 -8.34
C THR A 41 -11.24 -3.00 -8.76
N ARG A 42 -12.08 -3.81 -8.12
CA ARG A 42 -13.53 -3.79 -8.30
C ARG A 42 -14.18 -3.26 -7.03
N PHE A 43 -14.99 -2.22 -7.16
CA PHE A 43 -15.86 -1.77 -6.08
C PHE A 43 -17.17 -2.53 -6.17
N ILE A 44 -17.69 -3.01 -5.04
CA ILE A 44 -18.99 -3.65 -4.97
C ILE A 44 -19.76 -2.91 -3.87
N LEU A 45 -20.79 -2.17 -4.27
CA LEU A 45 -21.67 -1.46 -3.35
C LEU A 45 -22.99 -2.22 -3.25
N GLN A 46 -23.33 -2.66 -2.04
CA GLN A 46 -24.64 -3.23 -1.74
C GLN A 46 -25.48 -2.15 -1.06
N GLN A 47 -26.58 -1.71 -1.70
CA GLN A 47 -27.53 -0.75 -1.13
C GLN A 47 -28.96 -1.19 -1.41
N ASN A 48 -29.81 -1.21 -0.38
CA ASN A 48 -31.23 -1.59 -0.48
C ASN A 48 -31.46 -2.96 -1.15
N GLY A 49 -30.55 -3.92 -0.94
CA GLY A 49 -30.60 -5.24 -1.58
C GLY A 49 -30.20 -5.25 -3.06
N GLN A 50 -29.77 -4.12 -3.62
CA GLN A 50 -29.21 -4.02 -4.96
C GLN A 50 -27.68 -3.95 -4.90
N THR A 51 -27.03 -4.70 -5.80
CA THR A 51 -25.58 -4.68 -5.98
C THR A 51 -25.22 -3.77 -7.15
N PHE A 52 -24.44 -2.74 -6.89
CA PHE A 52 -23.83 -1.86 -7.88
C PHE A 52 -22.35 -2.23 -8.01
N VAL A 53 -21.94 -2.53 -9.24
CA VAL A 53 -20.55 -2.84 -9.57
C VAL A 53 -20.07 -1.79 -10.58
N PRO A 54 -19.38 -0.73 -10.14
CA PRO A 54 -18.77 0.23 -11.04
C PRO A 54 -17.67 -0.42 -11.89
N ASP A 55 -17.30 0.26 -12.97
CA ASP A 55 -16.20 -0.16 -13.82
C ASP A 55 -14.91 -0.38 -13.02
N SER A 56 -14.25 -1.50 -13.28
CA SER A 56 -13.03 -1.86 -12.59
C SER A 56 -11.88 -0.94 -13.00
N GLN A 57 -11.13 -0.43 -12.03
CA GLN A 57 -9.94 0.36 -12.30
C GLN A 57 -8.73 -0.55 -12.44
N LEU A 58 -7.99 -0.44 -13.54
CA LEU A 58 -6.69 -1.10 -13.70
C LEU A 58 -5.68 -0.47 -12.74
N SER A 59 -5.00 -1.31 -11.96
CA SER A 59 -3.91 -0.89 -11.09
C SER A 59 -2.58 -1.39 -11.60
N LYS A 60 -1.52 -0.62 -11.39
CA LYS A 60 -0.15 -1.04 -11.74
C LYS A 60 0.60 -1.67 -10.56
N ALA A 61 -0.02 -1.79 -9.40
CA ALA A 61 0.47 -2.57 -8.26
C ALA A 61 -0.67 -2.81 -7.26
N HIS A 62 -0.68 -3.95 -6.58
CA HIS A 62 -1.55 -4.19 -5.44
C HIS A 62 -0.74 -4.76 -4.28
N ILE A 63 -1.07 -4.32 -3.08
CA ILE A 63 -0.49 -4.82 -1.84
C ILE A 63 -1.63 -5.44 -1.08
N ALA A 64 -1.50 -6.73 -0.77
CA ALA A 64 -2.44 -7.46 0.06
C ALA A 64 -1.69 -7.98 1.29
N GLU A 65 -2.36 -7.99 2.43
CA GLU A 65 -1.86 -8.62 3.63
C GLU A 65 -2.89 -9.64 4.08
N ALA A 66 -2.64 -10.91 3.75
CA ALA A 66 -3.50 -12.04 4.10
C ALA A 66 -2.72 -12.96 5.04
N ASP A 67 -3.34 -13.38 6.14
CA ASP A 67 -2.74 -14.27 7.13
C ASP A 67 -1.38 -13.78 7.68
N GLY A 68 -1.21 -12.46 7.76
CA GLY A 68 0.03 -11.80 8.20
C GLY A 68 1.20 -11.89 7.21
N ILE A 69 0.94 -12.31 5.97
CA ILE A 69 1.91 -12.31 4.87
C ILE A 69 1.57 -11.15 3.95
N LEU A 70 2.57 -10.27 3.76
CA LEU A 70 2.49 -9.16 2.83
C LEU A 70 2.84 -9.65 1.42
N THR A 71 1.88 -9.61 0.51
CA THR A 71 2.04 -10.00 -0.90
C THR A 71 1.90 -8.79 -1.81
N ILE A 72 2.91 -8.56 -2.65
CA ILE A 72 2.96 -7.47 -3.63
C ILE A 72 2.70 -8.05 -5.02
N TYR A 73 1.59 -7.66 -5.63
CA TYR A 73 1.27 -8.00 -7.01
C TYR A 73 1.79 -6.92 -7.95
N VAL A 74 2.59 -7.31 -8.93
CA VAL A 74 3.17 -6.42 -9.95
C VAL A 74 2.78 -6.87 -11.36
N PRO A 75 2.76 -5.98 -12.36
CA PRO A 75 2.46 -6.35 -13.74
C PRO A 75 3.47 -7.36 -14.29
N MET A 76 3.06 -8.18 -15.26
CA MET A 76 3.97 -9.11 -15.95
C MET A 76 4.80 -8.42 -17.04
N ASP A 77 4.29 -7.35 -17.64
CA ASP A 77 4.96 -6.66 -18.74
C ASP A 77 6.11 -5.76 -18.22
N PRO A 78 7.31 -5.82 -18.83
CA PRO A 78 8.48 -5.08 -18.34
C PRO A 78 8.28 -3.56 -18.27
N ALA A 79 7.55 -2.99 -19.22
CA ALA A 79 7.30 -1.54 -19.26
C ALA A 79 6.41 -1.09 -18.09
N SER A 80 5.33 -1.81 -17.78
CA SER A 80 4.51 -1.49 -16.61
C SER A 80 5.18 -1.90 -15.30
N GLN A 81 6.08 -2.89 -15.29
CA GLN A 81 6.93 -3.17 -14.13
C GLN A 81 7.81 -1.97 -13.79
N ASP A 82 8.49 -1.37 -14.78
CA ASP A 82 9.34 -0.21 -14.54
C ASP A 82 8.52 0.95 -13.92
N VAL A 83 7.34 1.24 -14.49
CA VAL A 83 6.41 2.23 -13.92
C VAL A 83 5.90 1.83 -12.53
N CYS A 84 5.67 0.54 -12.30
CA CYS A 84 5.25 0.00 -11.01
C CYS A 84 6.32 0.31 -9.95
N PHE A 85 7.56 -0.13 -10.15
CA PHE A 85 8.64 0.01 -9.17
C PHE A 85 9.09 1.46 -8.95
N ARG A 86 9.04 2.30 -9.99
CA ARG A 86 9.49 3.69 -9.90
C ARG A 86 8.41 4.70 -9.51
N SER A 87 7.14 4.28 -9.41
CA SER A 87 6.05 5.24 -9.25
C SER A 87 4.91 4.73 -8.37
N VAL A 88 4.24 3.64 -8.77
CA VAL A 88 2.99 3.23 -8.13
C VAL A 88 3.24 2.45 -6.84
N LEU A 89 4.21 1.53 -6.85
CA LEU A 89 4.56 0.70 -5.71
C LEU A 89 5.15 1.52 -4.53
N PRO A 90 6.10 2.46 -4.72
CA PRO A 90 6.62 3.26 -3.61
C PRO A 90 5.52 3.98 -2.83
N ARG A 91 4.54 4.56 -3.53
CA ARG A 91 3.40 5.25 -2.89
C ARG A 91 2.51 4.30 -2.10
N LYS A 92 2.14 3.15 -2.69
CA LYS A 92 1.32 2.14 -2.02
C LYS A 92 2.03 1.53 -0.82
N LEU A 93 3.33 1.27 -0.95
CA LEU A 93 4.15 0.75 0.13
C LEU A 93 4.27 1.78 1.27
N ALA A 94 4.48 3.06 0.97
CA ALA A 94 4.48 4.12 1.98
C ALA A 94 3.15 4.18 2.75
N THR A 95 2.02 4.14 2.04
CA THR A 95 0.69 4.07 2.65
C THR A 95 0.56 2.84 3.56
N TRP A 96 0.98 1.67 3.09
CA TRP A 96 0.93 0.45 3.91
C TRP A 96 1.81 0.56 5.16
N ILE A 97 3.06 1.03 5.04
CA ILE A 97 3.97 1.21 6.18
C ILE A 97 3.43 2.21 7.21
N MET A 98 2.72 3.25 6.76
CA MET A 98 2.16 4.28 7.66
C MET A 98 0.75 3.96 8.15
N GLN A 99 0.09 2.93 7.61
CA GLN A 99 -1.23 2.53 8.07
C GLN A 99 -1.15 2.08 9.52
N ASP A 100 -1.95 2.71 10.39
CA ASP A 100 -2.13 2.22 11.74
C ASP A 100 -3.12 1.03 11.69
N PRO A 101 -2.73 -0.19 12.10
CA PRO A 101 -3.64 -1.34 12.10
C PRO A 101 -4.86 -1.14 13.00
N GLU A 102 -4.76 -0.24 14.00
CA GLU A 102 -5.84 0.05 14.95
C GLU A 102 -6.75 1.20 14.49
N SER A 103 -6.39 1.92 13.41
CA SER A 103 -7.18 3.03 12.87
C SER A 103 -7.66 2.75 11.44
N SER A 104 -8.90 3.16 11.17
CA SER A 104 -9.46 3.19 9.81
C SER A 104 -9.11 4.48 9.05
N ASP A 105 -8.42 5.43 9.68
CA ASP A 105 -8.07 6.69 9.05
C ASP A 105 -7.03 6.49 7.96
N LYS A 106 -7.11 7.36 6.94
CA LYS A 106 -6.09 7.41 5.90
C LYS A 106 -4.78 7.88 6.52
N PRO A 107 -3.67 7.15 6.34
CA PRO A 107 -2.42 7.53 6.95
C PRO A 107 -1.85 8.77 6.26
N HIS A 108 -1.22 9.62 7.06
CA HIS A 108 -0.35 10.67 6.53
C HIS A 108 0.92 10.04 5.97
N VAL A 109 1.31 10.45 4.77
CA VAL A 109 2.50 9.93 4.08
C VAL A 109 3.30 11.11 3.55
N ASP A 110 4.51 11.27 4.06
CA ASP A 110 5.45 12.29 3.62
C ASP A 110 6.01 11.97 2.23
N ILE A 111 6.21 13.01 1.42
CA ILE A 111 6.73 12.84 0.06
C ILE A 111 8.19 12.37 0.09
N GLU A 112 8.95 12.75 1.12
CA GLU A 112 10.32 12.32 1.38
C GLU A 112 10.39 10.82 1.63
N MET A 113 9.40 10.24 2.32
CA MET A 113 9.28 8.80 2.52
C MET A 113 9.07 8.08 1.18
N VAL A 114 8.17 8.60 0.34
CA VAL A 114 7.92 8.05 -1.00
C VAL A 114 9.16 8.14 -1.86
N ASN A 115 9.91 9.25 -1.80
CA ASN A 115 11.15 9.44 -2.53
C ASN A 115 12.22 8.43 -2.09
N ALA A 116 12.40 8.24 -0.79
CA ALA A 116 13.33 7.26 -0.25
C ALA A 116 12.97 5.83 -0.67
N LEU A 117 11.68 5.45 -0.60
CA LEU A 117 11.20 4.14 -1.07
C LEU A 117 11.37 3.98 -2.58
N THR A 118 11.21 5.05 -3.36
CA THR A 118 11.44 5.04 -4.81
C THR A 118 12.89 4.75 -5.12
N VAL A 119 13.83 5.42 -4.44
CA VAL A 119 15.27 5.15 -4.59
C VAL A 119 15.58 3.71 -4.21
N ILE A 120 15.05 3.22 -3.08
CA ILE A 120 15.26 1.85 -2.63
C ILE A 120 14.77 0.85 -3.69
N LEU A 121 13.55 1.04 -4.21
CA LEU A 121 12.93 0.13 -5.18
C LEU A 121 13.54 0.22 -6.59
N ALA A 122 14.16 1.36 -6.94
CA ALA A 122 14.74 1.60 -8.26
C ALA A 122 16.26 1.35 -8.35
N SER A 123 16.96 1.23 -7.22
CA SER A 123 18.43 1.16 -7.18
C SER A 123 18.97 -0.27 -7.03
N GLU A 124 20.20 -0.46 -7.51
CA GLU A 124 21.04 -1.62 -7.20
C GLU A 124 21.78 -1.33 -5.88
N THR A 125 21.83 -2.30 -4.96
CA THR A 125 21.98 -2.06 -3.51
C THR A 125 23.30 -1.46 -3.03
N THR A 126 24.30 -1.29 -3.90
CA THR A 126 25.68 -0.96 -3.50
C THR A 126 25.85 0.43 -2.89
N SER A 127 25.00 1.40 -3.23
CA SER A 127 25.08 2.79 -2.74
C SER A 127 23.91 3.19 -1.84
N LEU A 128 23.02 2.26 -1.50
CA LEU A 128 21.79 2.60 -0.76
C LEU A 128 22.07 3.13 0.65
N ASP A 129 23.13 2.67 1.32
CA ASP A 129 23.46 3.20 2.64
C ASP A 129 23.81 4.69 2.58
N GLU A 130 24.68 5.08 1.64
CA GLU A 130 25.10 6.47 1.43
C GLU A 130 23.94 7.34 0.94
N ILE A 131 23.13 6.86 -0.01
CA ILE A 131 21.99 7.64 -0.51
C ILE A 131 20.98 7.91 0.60
N LEU A 132 20.68 6.93 1.46
CA LEU A 132 19.78 7.16 2.58
C LEU A 132 20.37 8.11 3.62
N ASP A 133 21.69 8.07 3.85
CA ASP A 133 22.36 9.03 4.73
C ASP A 133 22.24 10.47 4.18
N GLU A 134 22.42 10.67 2.87
CA GLU A 134 22.21 11.97 2.18
C GLU A 134 20.74 12.44 2.22
N LEU A 135 19.79 11.52 2.25
CA LEU A 135 18.37 11.82 2.46
C LEU A 135 18.03 12.09 3.94
N GLY A 136 19.02 12.09 4.84
CA GLY A 136 18.83 12.33 6.27
C GLY A 136 18.17 11.17 7.02
N ILE A 137 18.16 9.96 6.44
CA ILE A 137 17.54 8.78 7.05
C ILE A 137 18.57 8.07 7.92
N ALA A 138 18.32 8.04 9.23
CA ALA A 138 19.26 7.47 10.18
C ALA A 138 19.56 5.98 9.92
N ARG A 139 20.79 5.57 10.28
CA ARG A 139 21.15 4.15 10.41
C ARG A 139 20.57 3.61 11.71
N ILE A 140 20.03 2.39 11.67
CA ILE A 140 19.47 1.72 12.84
C ILE A 140 20.44 0.64 13.34
N SER A 141 20.72 0.63 14.64
CA SER A 141 21.37 -0.50 15.31
C SER A 141 20.30 -1.51 15.72
N TYR A 142 20.45 -2.76 15.30
CA TYR A 142 19.61 -3.85 15.80
C TYR A 142 20.28 -4.40 17.06
N ASP A 143 20.22 -3.69 18.19
CA ASP A 143 20.82 -4.18 19.44
C ASP A 143 20.33 -5.61 19.74
N GLY A 144 21.26 -6.57 19.71
CA GLY A 144 21.00 -7.99 19.98
C GLY A 144 20.45 -8.82 18.82
N LEU A 145 20.71 -8.48 17.56
CA LEU A 145 20.77 -9.47 16.48
C LEU A 145 22.15 -9.31 15.86
N SER A 146 23.03 -10.29 16.13
CA SER A 146 24.23 -10.45 15.33
C SER A 146 23.83 -10.42 13.87
N ASP A 147 24.60 -9.68 13.09
CA ASP A 147 24.63 -9.82 11.66
C ASP A 147 25.37 -11.14 11.38
N ASP A 148 24.73 -12.28 11.69
CA ASP A 148 25.15 -13.57 11.16
C ASP A 148 24.80 -13.59 9.67
N GLY A 149 25.58 -12.83 8.90
CA GLY A 149 26.34 -13.35 7.77
C GLY A 149 25.61 -14.18 6.72
N GLU A 150 24.30 -14.08 6.59
CA GLU A 150 23.61 -14.61 5.43
C GLU A 150 23.68 -13.56 4.32
N GLU A 151 24.81 -13.62 3.61
CA GLU A 151 25.01 -13.14 2.26
C GLU A 151 24.00 -13.83 1.31
N VAL A 152 22.70 -13.57 1.49
CA VAL A 152 21.65 -14.05 0.59
C VAL A 152 21.49 -13.03 -0.53
N THR A 153 22.36 -13.25 -1.51
CA THR A 153 22.20 -12.99 -2.94
C THR A 153 22.25 -11.54 -3.41
N ARG A 154 23.36 -11.24 -4.10
CA ARG A 154 23.40 -10.37 -5.28
C ARG A 154 22.41 -10.86 -6.34
N GLN A 155 21.14 -10.65 -6.10
CA GLN A 155 20.15 -10.59 -7.14
C GLN A 155 19.56 -9.19 -7.08
N ARG A 156 18.99 -8.73 -8.19
CA ARG A 156 17.84 -7.82 -8.13
C ARG A 156 16.89 -8.31 -7.01
N LEU A 157 15.75 -7.68 -6.80
CA LEU A 157 14.58 -8.54 -6.67
C LEU A 157 14.50 -9.35 -7.98
N SER A 158 15.27 -10.43 -8.08
CA SER A 158 15.15 -11.41 -9.12
C SER A 158 14.05 -12.28 -8.56
N PHE A 159 12.84 -11.94 -8.98
CA PHE A 159 11.61 -12.70 -8.81
C PHE A 159 11.74 -14.10 -9.44
N LYS A 160 12.77 -14.88 -9.08
CA LYS A 160 12.98 -16.25 -9.56
C LYS A 160 12.25 -17.29 -8.70
N ASN A 161 11.68 -16.87 -7.57
CA ASN A 161 10.59 -17.58 -6.91
C ASN A 161 9.23 -17.01 -7.34
N VAL A 162 9.06 -16.75 -8.64
CA VAL A 162 7.71 -16.73 -9.22
C VAL A 162 7.20 -18.16 -9.02
N VAL A 163 6.39 -18.36 -7.97
CA VAL A 163 5.49 -19.50 -7.97
C VAL A 163 4.54 -19.24 -9.13
N GLU A 164 4.82 -19.84 -10.28
CA GLU A 164 3.78 -20.08 -11.28
C GLU A 164 2.77 -21.01 -10.59
N ARG A 165 1.72 -20.45 -9.97
CA ARG A 165 0.57 -21.28 -9.67
C ARG A 165 -0.04 -21.71 -11.00
N PRO A 166 -0.21 -23.01 -11.24
CA PRO A 166 -0.85 -23.48 -12.46
C PRO A 166 -2.25 -22.88 -12.56
N GLN A 167 -2.61 -22.49 -13.77
CA GLN A 167 -3.90 -21.88 -14.09
C GLN A 167 -5.05 -22.80 -13.64
N LYS A 168 -5.70 -22.38 -12.57
CA LYS A 168 -7.16 -22.55 -12.46
C LYS A 168 -7.74 -21.15 -12.43
N ALA A 169 -8.75 -20.92 -13.26
CA ALA A 169 -9.39 -19.64 -13.48
C ALA A 169 -10.17 -19.16 -12.24
N ASP A 170 -9.47 -18.91 -11.14
CA ASP A 170 -10.04 -18.31 -9.95
C ASP A 170 -9.61 -16.85 -9.96
N SER A 171 -10.53 -15.98 -10.38
CA SER A 171 -10.38 -14.54 -10.21
C SER A 171 -10.29 -14.29 -8.71
N VAL A 172 -9.08 -14.06 -8.17
CA VAL A 172 -8.91 -13.78 -6.75
C VAL A 172 -9.46 -12.40 -6.48
N LEU A 173 -10.68 -12.36 -5.94
CA LEU A 173 -11.37 -11.13 -5.58
C LEU A 173 -10.95 -10.73 -4.17
N PHE A 174 -10.05 -9.75 -4.07
CA PHE A 174 -9.77 -9.08 -2.81
C PHE A 174 -10.76 -7.93 -2.64
N GLY A 175 -11.77 -8.12 -1.80
CA GLY A 175 -12.73 -7.08 -1.43
C GLY A 175 -12.82 -6.98 0.08
N ILE A 176 -12.53 -5.80 0.63
CA ILE A 176 -12.95 -5.45 1.99
C ILE A 176 -14.39 -4.94 1.87
N PRO A 177 -15.39 -5.58 2.49
CA PRO A 177 -16.75 -5.04 2.50
C PRO A 177 -16.75 -3.73 3.30
N VAL A 178 -16.95 -2.60 2.62
CA VAL A 178 -17.17 -1.32 3.29
C VAL A 178 -18.67 -1.19 3.58
N SER A 179 -19.08 -1.58 4.80
CA SER A 179 -20.44 -1.32 5.29
C SER A 179 -20.51 0.11 5.82
N ASN A 180 -20.92 1.06 4.97
CA ASN A 180 -21.15 2.42 5.45
C ASN A 180 -22.54 2.49 6.10
N THR A 181 -22.62 2.34 7.43
CA THR A 181 -23.83 2.71 8.17
C THR A 181 -23.84 4.22 8.34
N SER A 182 -24.36 4.94 7.35
CA SER A 182 -24.60 6.38 7.48
C SER A 182 -25.60 6.63 8.62
N LYS A 183 -25.12 7.16 9.75
CA LYS A 183 -26.00 7.87 10.69
C LYS A 183 -26.53 9.10 9.96
N SER A 184 -27.81 9.06 9.59
CA SER A 184 -28.52 10.19 9.00
C SER A 184 -28.57 11.35 10.00
N LEU A 185 -27.84 12.43 9.71
CA LEU A 185 -28.12 13.75 10.25
C LEU A 185 -29.18 14.38 9.36
N PHE A 186 -30.44 14.33 9.82
CA PHE A 186 -31.54 15.05 9.19
C PHE A 186 -31.28 16.56 9.29
N VAL A 187 -31.00 17.20 8.15
CA VAL A 187 -31.19 18.63 7.99
C VAL A 187 -32.66 18.84 7.63
N LYS A 188 -33.43 19.40 8.57
CA LYS A 188 -34.77 19.92 8.28
C LYS A 188 -34.63 21.13 7.37
N THR A 189 -35.00 20.98 6.11
CA THR A 189 -35.30 22.12 5.22
C THR A 189 -36.61 22.74 5.71
N VAL A 190 -36.57 24.02 6.06
CA VAL A 190 -37.77 24.82 6.37
C VAL A 190 -38.36 25.29 5.04
N ASP A 191 -39.58 24.85 4.77
CA ASP A 191 -40.47 25.39 3.74
C ASP A 191 -40.71 26.89 3.98
N GLN A 192 -40.48 27.72 2.96
CA GLN A 192 -41.20 28.97 2.81
C GLN A 192 -41.77 29.04 1.39
N THR A 193 -43.03 28.66 1.32
CA THR A 193 -43.99 28.87 0.24
C THR A 193 -44.08 30.34 -0.15
N GLU A 194 -43.99 30.58 -1.46
CA GLU A 194 -44.35 31.82 -2.13
C GLU A 194 -45.82 32.18 -1.84
N ALA A 195 -46.05 33.42 -1.40
CA ALA A 195 -47.37 34.05 -1.42
C ALA A 195 -47.23 35.37 -2.18
N ASN A 196 -47.55 35.33 -3.47
CA ASN A 196 -47.66 36.52 -4.32
C ASN A 196 -49.14 36.93 -4.33
N VAL A 197 -49.48 37.98 -3.57
CA VAL A 197 -50.82 38.60 -3.54
C VAL A 197 -50.78 39.83 -4.45
N GLY A 198 -51.74 39.90 -5.37
CA GLY A 198 -51.84 40.91 -6.42
C GLY A 198 -52.13 42.35 -5.95
N ALA A 199 -51.67 43.28 -6.78
CA ALA A 199 -52.10 44.68 -6.92
C ALA A 199 -52.84 44.75 -8.29
N GLU A 200 -53.86 45.54 -8.59
CA GLU A 200 -54.54 46.74 -8.05
C GLU A 200 -55.93 46.74 -8.74
N GLY A 201 -56.99 47.37 -8.25
CA GLY A 201 -57.19 48.83 -8.33
C GLY A 201 -57.83 49.21 -9.67
#